data_AF-A0A1Z5RGE4-F1
#
_entry.id   AF-A0A1Z5RGE4-F1
#
_cell.length_a   1.000
_cell.length_b   1.000
_cell.length_c   1.000
_cell.angle_alpha   90.00
_cell.angle_beta   90.00
_cell.angle_gamma   90.00
#
_symmetry.space_group_name_H-M   'P 1'
#
loop_
_entity.id
_entity.type
_entity.pdbx_description
1 polymer ?
#
loop_
_entity_poly.entity_id
_entity_poly.type
_entity_poly.pdbx_seq_one_letter_code
_entity_poly.pdbx_strand_id
1 'polypeptide(L)'
;MTSKSTTAGRNTPVLLTQCLKSIKKYAFLASPYPVIIRLEDNLQSTNLQKKAAKVVLDVLGDILYWPYTDHIDIEIMHILQWPFIDYFDLHVNTDSNKPLKNFPSPEELKGRVLLSTKTPTPILKKEKSKPNEVDESMVDDTIEKGDAQLQRGKGADDDDAAWGPEVPDFQTEIQSAKKHDSDVSTRQRQRQRIDDNADDDQKEQKMQPQEYPLYRHLITIRAEKQKGSLADALQKQPDAVWPSLSAKKEAIEKAALNDALQSDPDKVRRLSWSEKQIQKAAEDLGTTIVRFTQRNILWINPSFSTKGYRRPTHLSSNYNPFLGWLHGAQMVALNMEEYGRALWLMHGFYRANGGCGYVRKPDFLMVTEPEVFDPRASYDVFTTLKVKVYMGDGWRMDFKHTQAPDFWTSIGITGVPKDTTTMKNSKATENTWIPVWGHEFSFPLTVPEIALLRVEVHQYNVSEKDVFGGQTVLPVWELRPGIRAVALFDRQGNRFTNNVKLLMRFEFV
;
A
#
# COMPACT_ATOMS: atom_id res chain seq x y z
N MET A 1 -27.75 -35.27 -9.08
CA MET A 1 -26.83 -34.35 -9.77
C MET A 1 -26.84 -33.03 -9.02
N THR A 2 -25.89 -32.82 -8.11
CA THR A 2 -25.78 -31.62 -7.29
C THR A 2 -24.98 -30.56 -8.04
N SER A 3 -25.64 -29.47 -8.44
CA SER A 3 -24.98 -28.29 -8.98
C SER A 3 -24.24 -27.57 -7.86
N LYS A 4 -22.92 -27.76 -7.79
CA LYS A 4 -22.05 -26.91 -6.98
C LYS A 4 -21.92 -25.55 -7.67
N SER A 5 -22.79 -24.63 -7.27
CA SER A 5 -22.55 -23.19 -7.45
C SER A 5 -21.22 -22.84 -6.76
N THR A 6 -20.26 -22.40 -7.56
CA THR A 6 -18.94 -21.95 -7.10
C THR A 6 -19.09 -20.50 -6.67
N THR A 7 -19.32 -20.27 -5.38
CA THR A 7 -19.20 -18.94 -4.78
C THR A 7 -17.74 -18.51 -4.81
N ALA A 8 -17.43 -17.50 -5.63
CA ALA A 8 -16.20 -16.74 -5.52
C ALA A 8 -16.06 -16.22 -4.08
N GLY A 9 -14.89 -16.43 -3.47
CA GLY A 9 -14.66 -16.18 -2.04
C GLY A 9 -14.95 -14.73 -1.64
N ARG A 10 -16.00 -14.52 -0.84
CA ARG A 10 -16.20 -13.25 -0.14
C ARG A 10 -15.25 -13.20 1.05
N ASN A 11 -14.41 -12.17 1.12
CA ASN A 11 -13.69 -11.85 2.34
C ASN A 11 -14.69 -11.46 3.43
N THR A 12 -14.50 -11.95 4.64
CA THR A 12 -15.34 -11.59 5.79
C THR A 12 -15.03 -10.16 6.22
N PRO A 13 -16.03 -9.26 6.32
CA PRO A 13 -15.80 -7.89 6.76
C PRO A 13 -15.35 -7.84 8.22
N VAL A 14 -14.46 -6.90 8.54
CA VAL A 14 -13.98 -6.61 9.90
C VAL A 14 -14.29 -5.15 10.23
N LEU A 15 -14.68 -4.88 11.48
CA LEU A 15 -15.01 -3.53 11.92
C LEU A 15 -13.77 -2.63 11.95
N LEU A 16 -13.89 -1.41 11.42
CA LEU A 16 -12.83 -0.39 11.45
C LEU A 16 -12.27 -0.18 12.86
N THR A 17 -13.14 -0.09 13.86
CA THR A 17 -12.77 0.07 15.27
C THR A 17 -11.86 -1.08 15.76
N GLN A 18 -12.12 -2.32 15.32
CA GLN A 18 -11.32 -3.48 15.72
C GLN A 18 -9.93 -3.45 15.08
N CYS A 19 -9.85 -3.03 13.81
CA CYS A 19 -8.58 -2.82 13.12
C CYS A 19 -7.75 -1.73 13.82
N LEU A 20 -8.36 -0.57 14.11
CA LEU A 20 -7.67 0.55 14.77
C LEU A 20 -7.22 0.22 16.19
N LYS A 21 -8.03 -0.52 16.97
CA LYS A 21 -7.62 -0.99 18.31
C LYS A 21 -6.43 -1.94 18.24
N SER A 22 -6.42 -2.83 17.25
CA SER A 22 -5.27 -3.70 17.01
C SER A 22 -4.02 -2.90 16.64
N ILE A 23 -4.16 -1.90 15.75
CA ILE A 23 -3.05 -1.01 15.39
C ILE A 23 -2.54 -0.27 16.63
N LYS A 24 -3.40 0.38 17.42
CA LYS A 24 -2.99 1.07 18.64
C LYS A 24 -2.23 0.16 19.61
N LYS A 25 -2.63 -1.10 19.73
CA LYS A 25 -1.97 -2.08 20.62
C LYS A 25 -0.56 -2.47 20.14
N TYR A 26 -0.35 -2.59 18.82
CA TYR A 26 0.87 -3.19 18.28
C TYR A 26 1.76 -2.24 17.47
N ALA A 27 1.31 -1.02 17.16
CA ALA A 27 1.98 -0.06 16.27
C ALA A 27 3.47 0.13 16.60
N PHE A 28 3.79 0.17 17.90
CA PHE A 28 5.14 0.48 18.36
C PHE A 28 5.84 -0.66 19.11
N LEU A 29 5.33 -1.90 18.99
CA LEU A 29 5.90 -3.05 19.70
C LEU A 29 7.29 -3.42 19.16
N ALA A 30 7.46 -3.39 17.83
CA ALA A 30 8.72 -3.75 17.17
C ALA A 30 9.65 -2.54 16.92
N SER A 31 9.09 -1.33 16.91
CA SER A 31 9.83 -0.10 16.56
C SER A 31 9.11 1.13 17.12
N PRO A 32 9.83 2.15 17.64
CA PRO A 32 9.22 3.40 18.08
C PRO A 32 8.90 4.36 16.92
N TYR A 33 9.32 4.04 15.69
CA TYR A 33 9.14 4.91 14.53
C TYR A 33 7.69 4.92 14.01
N PRO A 34 7.33 5.89 13.15
CA PRO A 34 5.93 6.17 12.85
C PRO A 34 5.23 5.05 12.08
N VAL A 35 3.92 4.91 12.27
CA VAL A 35 3.08 3.99 11.48
C VAL A 35 2.18 4.80 10.54
N ILE A 36 2.19 4.47 9.26
CA ILE A 36 1.32 5.12 8.26
C ILE A 36 0.13 4.20 7.96
N ILE A 37 -1.08 4.63 8.32
CA ILE A 37 -2.32 3.95 7.93
C ILE A 37 -2.80 4.54 6.62
N ARG A 38 -2.92 3.69 5.60
CA ARG A 38 -3.62 4.07 4.36
C ARG A 38 -5.08 3.71 4.46
N LEU A 39 -5.93 4.71 4.37
CA LEU A 39 -7.36 4.50 4.24
C LEU A 39 -7.72 4.53 2.76
N GLU A 40 -8.36 3.47 2.29
CA GLU A 40 -9.05 3.48 1.01
C GLU A 40 -10.51 3.84 1.27
N ASP A 41 -10.81 5.13 1.14
CA ASP A 41 -12.11 5.68 1.49
C ASP A 41 -13.12 5.42 0.36
N ASN A 42 -14.07 4.52 0.63
CA ASN A 42 -15.23 4.24 -0.21
C ASN A 42 -16.53 4.67 0.49
N LEU A 43 -16.46 5.57 1.48
CA LEU A 43 -17.62 6.03 2.24
C LEU A 43 -18.46 6.98 1.38
N GLN A 44 -19.70 6.57 1.08
CA GLN A 44 -20.59 7.28 0.16
C GLN A 44 -21.35 8.47 0.77
N SER A 45 -21.18 8.75 2.07
CA SER A 45 -21.86 9.87 2.73
C SER A 45 -20.98 10.60 3.73
N THR A 46 -21.20 11.91 3.85
CA THR A 46 -20.53 12.78 4.84
C THR A 46 -20.77 12.30 6.27
N ASN A 47 -21.95 11.72 6.57
CA ASN A 47 -22.24 11.17 7.89
C ASN A 47 -21.36 9.95 8.22
N LEU A 48 -21.11 9.07 7.24
CA LEU A 48 -20.19 7.95 7.42
C LEU A 48 -18.74 8.43 7.59
N GLN A 49 -18.32 9.42 6.81
CA GLN A 49 -16.99 10.04 6.97
C GLN A 49 -16.83 10.68 8.35
N LYS A 50 -17.85 11.39 8.86
CA LYS A 50 -17.87 11.95 10.23
C LYS A 50 -17.76 10.85 11.29
N LYS A 51 -18.53 9.75 11.14
CA LYS A 51 -18.45 8.59 12.04
C LYS A 51 -17.05 7.95 12.01
N ALA A 52 -16.48 7.76 10.82
CA ALA A 52 -15.13 7.20 10.67
C ALA A 52 -14.06 8.11 11.31
N ALA A 53 -14.15 9.42 11.09
CA ALA A 53 -13.26 10.41 11.72
C ALA A 53 -13.36 10.34 13.25
N LYS A 54 -14.58 10.28 13.80
CA LYS A 54 -14.81 10.12 15.24
C LYS A 54 -14.18 8.83 15.77
N VAL A 55 -14.40 7.70 15.10
CA VAL A 55 -13.80 6.40 15.50
C VAL A 55 -12.28 6.45 15.48
N VAL A 56 -11.68 7.08 14.46
CA VAL A 56 -10.23 7.25 14.36
C VAL A 56 -9.69 8.09 15.52
N LEU A 57 -10.34 9.21 15.81
CA LEU A 57 -9.98 10.09 16.92
C LEU A 57 -10.15 9.40 18.28
N ASP A 58 -11.30 8.79 18.55
CA ASP A 58 -11.61 8.13 19.82
C ASP A 58 -10.65 6.96 20.09
N VAL A 59 -10.27 6.19 19.06
CA VAL A 59 -9.38 5.04 19.22
C VAL A 59 -7.92 5.46 19.26
N LEU A 60 -7.42 6.18 18.25
CA LEU A 60 -6.00 6.52 18.16
C LEU A 60 -5.65 7.64 19.14
N GLY A 61 -6.51 8.64 19.33
CA GLY A 61 -6.34 9.69 20.33
C GLY A 61 -4.99 10.41 20.20
N ASP A 62 -4.22 10.38 21.28
CA ASP A 62 -2.92 11.03 21.43
C ASP A 62 -1.84 10.50 20.48
N ILE A 63 -1.90 9.24 20.02
CA ILE A 63 -0.90 8.71 19.09
C ILE A 63 -1.15 9.15 17.64
N LEU A 64 -2.32 9.70 17.31
CA LEU A 64 -2.58 10.23 15.97
C LEU A 64 -1.80 11.54 15.76
N TYR A 65 -1.10 11.67 14.63
CA TYR A 65 -0.40 12.90 14.28
C TYR A 65 -1.18 13.77 13.30
N TRP A 66 -1.28 15.05 13.65
CA TRP A 66 -1.82 16.13 12.83
C TRP A 66 -0.71 17.11 12.46
N PRO A 67 -0.55 17.47 11.19
CA PRO A 67 0.52 18.36 10.74
C PRO A 67 0.27 19.84 11.02
N TYR A 68 -0.93 20.22 11.45
CA TYR A 68 -1.31 21.60 11.75
C TYR A 68 -1.60 21.71 13.25
N THR A 69 -0.59 22.10 14.03
CA THR A 69 -0.69 22.21 15.50
C THR A 69 -1.19 23.58 15.96
N ASP A 70 -1.24 24.59 15.09
CA ASP A 70 -1.61 25.95 15.51
C ASP A 70 -3.12 26.18 15.54
N HIS A 71 -3.93 25.24 15.00
CA HIS A 71 -5.38 25.38 14.92
C HIS A 71 -6.06 24.01 15.11
N ILE A 72 -6.60 23.76 16.30
CA ILE A 72 -7.63 22.75 16.49
C ILE A 72 -8.96 23.48 16.30
N ASP A 73 -9.70 23.16 15.23
CA ASP A 73 -11.03 23.73 15.00
C ASP A 73 -11.91 23.56 16.25
N ILE A 74 -12.62 24.62 16.65
CA ILE A 74 -13.51 24.65 17.83
C ILE A 74 -14.53 23.49 17.78
N GLU A 75 -14.95 23.07 16.58
CA GLU A 75 -15.82 21.89 16.40
C GLU A 75 -15.15 20.57 16.82
N ILE A 76 -13.83 20.41 16.60
CA ILE A 76 -13.07 19.21 17.01
C ILE A 76 -12.99 19.16 18.53
N MET A 77 -12.72 20.30 19.16
CA MET A 77 -12.72 20.44 20.61
C MET A 77 -14.06 20.04 21.23
N HIS A 78 -15.17 20.51 20.65
CA HIS A 78 -16.52 20.16 21.08
C HIS A 78 -16.85 18.67 20.87
N ILE A 79 -16.38 18.05 19.78
CA ILE A 79 -16.63 16.62 19.50
C ILE A 79 -15.84 15.70 20.44
N LEU A 80 -14.62 16.09 20.83
CA LEU A 80 -13.74 15.28 21.67
C LEU A 80 -14.09 15.30 23.17
N GLN A 81 -14.95 16.22 23.62
CA GLN A 81 -15.26 16.42 25.05
C GLN A 81 -14.00 16.39 25.94
N TRP A 82 -12.89 16.95 25.46
CA TRP A 82 -11.61 16.88 26.16
C TRP A 82 -11.65 17.80 27.39
N PRO A 83 -11.27 17.31 28.60
CA PRO A 83 -11.27 18.15 29.79
C PRO A 83 -10.13 19.18 29.70
N PHE A 84 -10.51 20.45 29.81
CA PHE A 84 -9.72 21.64 30.15
C PHE A 84 -8.20 21.44 30.27
N ILE A 85 -7.48 21.83 29.22
CA ILE A 85 -6.11 22.35 29.31
C ILE A 85 -6.22 23.83 28.93
N ASP A 86 -5.63 24.74 29.70
CA ASP A 86 -5.76 26.19 29.52
C ASP A 86 -5.35 26.65 28.10
N TYR A 87 -6.34 27.18 27.38
CA TYR A 87 -6.32 27.45 25.93
C TYR A 87 -5.85 28.86 25.53
N PHE A 88 -4.96 29.49 26.32
CA PHE A 88 -4.77 30.94 26.21
C PHE A 88 -3.66 31.46 25.29
N ASP A 89 -3.10 30.67 24.36
CA ASP A 89 -2.03 31.18 23.47
C ASP A 89 -2.06 30.74 22.00
N LEU A 90 -3.17 30.19 21.49
CA LEU A 90 -3.31 29.91 20.05
C LEU A 90 -3.76 31.16 19.28
N HIS A 91 -2.82 31.84 18.62
CA HIS A 91 -3.13 32.86 17.63
C HIS A 91 -3.84 32.22 16.42
N VAL A 92 -5.00 32.75 16.04
CA VAL A 92 -5.82 32.25 14.92
C VAL A 92 -5.19 32.66 13.58
N ASN A 93 -4.83 31.69 12.74
CA ASN A 93 -4.47 31.89 11.35
C ASN A 93 -5.23 30.85 10.49
N THR A 94 -6.06 31.33 9.58
CA THR A 94 -7.11 30.53 8.91
C THR A 94 -6.60 29.62 7.78
N ASP A 95 -5.33 29.21 7.77
CA ASP A 95 -4.67 28.64 6.59
C ASP A 95 -4.22 27.18 6.78
N SER A 96 -5.07 26.36 7.43
CA SER A 96 -4.93 24.89 7.63
C SER A 96 -4.83 24.07 6.34
N ASN A 97 -4.82 24.73 5.18
CA ASN A 97 -4.72 24.13 3.85
C ASN A 97 -3.35 24.28 3.21
N LYS A 98 -2.38 24.96 3.86
CA LYS A 98 -1.04 25.13 3.30
C LYS A 98 -0.34 23.78 3.12
N PRO A 99 0.12 23.45 1.90
CA PRO A 99 0.83 22.20 1.67
C PRO A 99 2.13 22.13 2.47
N LEU A 100 2.48 20.93 2.94
CA LEU A 100 3.77 20.69 3.56
C LEU A 100 4.89 20.95 2.55
N LYS A 101 5.88 21.76 2.94
CA LYS A 101 7.08 22.00 2.12
C LYS A 101 8.07 20.84 2.17
N ASN A 102 8.15 20.12 3.29
CA ASN A 102 8.95 18.91 3.48
C ASN A 102 8.19 17.93 4.38
N PHE A 103 8.47 16.64 4.26
CA PHE A 103 7.97 15.66 5.23
C PHE A 103 8.75 15.76 6.54
N PRO A 104 8.11 15.63 7.72
CA PRO A 104 8.82 15.50 8.99
C PRO A 104 9.68 14.24 9.00
N SER A 105 10.74 14.26 9.79
CA SER A 105 11.63 13.09 9.92
C SER A 105 10.95 11.96 10.70
N PRO A 106 11.36 10.69 10.52
CA PRO A 106 10.89 9.59 11.36
C PRO A 106 11.16 9.83 12.86
N GLU A 107 12.22 10.55 13.19
CA GLU A 107 12.60 10.90 14.56
C GLU A 107 11.58 11.85 15.22
N GLU A 108 11.19 12.91 14.51
CA GLU A 108 10.16 13.88 14.96
C GLU A 108 8.79 13.24 15.15
N LEU A 109 8.52 12.15 14.43
CA LEU A 109 7.25 11.44 14.42
C LEU A 109 7.24 10.17 15.29
N LYS A 110 8.24 9.96 16.14
CA LYS A 110 8.28 8.79 17.04
C LYS A 110 7.00 8.65 17.86
N GLY A 111 6.50 7.42 17.96
CA GLY A 111 5.26 7.09 18.67
C GLY A 111 3.99 7.64 18.00
N ARG A 112 4.07 8.12 16.75
CA ARG A 112 2.92 8.67 16.03
C ARG A 112 2.39 7.78 14.92
N VAL A 113 1.09 7.88 14.70
CA VAL A 113 0.35 7.27 13.61
C VAL A 113 -0.10 8.36 12.65
N LEU A 114 0.19 8.19 11.37
CA LEU A 114 -0.19 9.12 10.31
C LEU A 114 -1.30 8.51 9.46
N LEU A 115 -2.22 9.34 8.96
CA LEU A 115 -3.20 8.89 7.97
C LEU A 115 -2.80 9.34 6.58
N SER A 116 -2.87 8.41 5.63
CA SER A 116 -2.64 8.65 4.22
C SER A 116 -3.89 8.26 3.43
N THR A 117 -4.56 9.21 2.81
CA THR A 117 -5.69 8.92 1.92
C THR A 117 -5.82 9.98 0.83
N LYS A 118 -6.64 9.68 -0.18
CA LYS A 118 -7.07 10.67 -1.16
C LYS A 118 -7.96 11.67 -0.46
N THR A 119 -7.89 12.91 -0.90
CA THR A 119 -8.77 13.94 -0.37
C THR A 119 -10.19 13.67 -0.87
N PRO A 120 -11.22 13.58 0.01
CA PRO A 120 -12.58 13.31 -0.43
C PRO A 120 -13.07 14.40 -1.39
N THR A 121 -13.71 14.00 -2.49
CA THR A 121 -14.45 14.92 -3.36
C THR A 121 -15.74 15.37 -2.68
N PRO A 122 -16.12 16.66 -2.75
CA PRO A 122 -17.40 17.12 -2.22
C PRO A 122 -18.55 16.37 -2.87
N ILE A 123 -19.42 15.74 -2.08
CA ILE A 123 -20.63 15.10 -2.58
C ILE A 123 -21.62 16.22 -2.91
N LEU A 124 -21.72 16.59 -4.19
CA LEU A 124 -22.78 17.48 -4.67
C LEU A 124 -24.12 16.79 -4.43
N LYS A 125 -24.97 17.37 -3.57
CA LYS A 125 -26.37 16.95 -3.46
C LYS A 125 -27.05 17.24 -4.81
N LYS A 126 -27.23 16.23 -5.64
CA LYS A 126 -28.25 16.31 -6.70
C LYS A 126 -29.60 16.24 -5.99
N GLU A 127 -30.25 17.39 -5.82
CA GLU A 127 -31.65 17.41 -5.43
C GLU A 127 -32.45 16.62 -6.45
N LYS A 128 -33.09 15.53 -6.00
CA LYS A 128 -34.11 14.85 -6.80
C LYS A 128 -35.31 15.80 -6.84
N SER A 129 -35.44 16.58 -7.92
CA SER A 129 -36.69 17.23 -8.27
C SER A 129 -37.75 16.14 -8.42
N LYS A 130 -38.77 16.16 -7.56
CA LYS A 130 -39.98 15.34 -7.72
C LYS A 130 -40.65 15.72 -9.04
N PRO A 131 -41.05 14.77 -9.91
CA PRO A 131 -42.01 15.08 -10.97
C PRO A 131 -43.40 15.21 -10.34
N ASN A 132 -44.12 16.27 -10.68
CA ASN A 132 -45.55 16.39 -10.42
C ASN A 132 -46.33 15.34 -11.25
N GLU A 133 -47.33 14.72 -10.62
CA GLU A 133 -48.50 14.12 -11.29
C GLU A 133 -49.28 15.26 -12.00
N VAL A 134 -50.04 15.13 -13.08
CA VAL A 134 -50.73 14.05 -13.81
C VAL A 134 -51.01 14.60 -15.22
N ASP A 135 -51.12 13.75 -16.26
CA ASP A 135 -52.30 13.80 -17.13
C ASP A 135 -52.47 12.48 -17.91
N GLU A 136 -53.65 11.88 -17.76
CA GLU A 136 -54.11 10.70 -18.48
C GLU A 136 -54.92 11.14 -19.69
N SER A 137 -54.52 10.76 -20.91
CA SER A 137 -55.49 10.51 -21.98
C SER A 137 -54.91 9.72 -23.17
N MET A 138 -55.60 8.63 -23.51
CA MET A 138 -55.83 8.07 -24.86
C MET A 138 -54.77 7.16 -25.51
N VAL A 139 -54.92 5.85 -25.23
CA VAL A 139 -55.19 4.72 -26.16
C VAL A 139 -54.80 4.90 -27.65
N ASP A 140 -53.93 4.03 -28.19
CA ASP A 140 -54.31 3.03 -29.23
C ASP A 140 -53.17 2.03 -29.52
N ASP A 141 -53.59 0.82 -29.88
CA ASP A 141 -52.89 -0.42 -30.13
C ASP A 141 -51.95 -0.39 -31.35
N THR A 142 -50.87 -1.18 -31.32
CA THR A 142 -50.67 -2.24 -32.33
C THR A 142 -49.52 -3.18 -31.98
N ILE A 143 -49.84 -4.46 -32.03
CA ILE A 143 -48.97 -5.63 -31.99
C ILE A 143 -48.39 -5.85 -33.38
N GLU A 144 -47.09 -6.14 -33.50
CA GLU A 144 -46.62 -7.07 -34.53
C GLU A 144 -45.33 -7.79 -34.14
N LYS A 145 -45.38 -9.12 -34.33
CA LYS A 145 -44.29 -10.09 -34.22
C LYS A 145 -43.50 -10.11 -35.52
N GLY A 146 -42.20 -10.36 -35.46
CA GLY A 146 -41.44 -10.76 -36.65
C GLY A 146 -39.94 -10.88 -36.43
N ASP A 147 -39.46 -12.12 -36.50
CA ASP A 147 -38.08 -12.57 -36.31
C ASP A 147 -37.10 -12.03 -37.37
N ALA A 148 -35.83 -11.83 -36.98
CA ALA A 148 -34.64 -12.52 -37.53
C ALA A 148 -33.33 -11.70 -37.44
N GLN A 149 -32.34 -12.36 -36.81
CA GLN A 149 -30.90 -12.35 -37.12
C GLN A 149 -30.12 -11.04 -37.14
N LEU A 150 -29.32 -10.81 -36.08
CA LEU A 150 -28.03 -10.12 -36.21
C LEU A 150 -26.95 -10.70 -35.27
N GLN A 151 -26.07 -11.45 -35.91
CA GLN A 151 -24.60 -11.35 -35.87
C GLN A 151 -23.88 -11.16 -34.52
N ARG A 152 -23.05 -12.16 -34.22
CA ARG A 152 -21.90 -12.11 -33.32
C ARG A 152 -20.99 -10.92 -33.66
N GLY A 153 -20.68 -10.09 -32.66
CA GLY A 153 -19.68 -9.02 -32.77
C GLY A 153 -19.24 -8.47 -31.41
N LYS A 154 -18.16 -9.06 -30.89
CA LYS A 154 -17.10 -8.53 -29.98
C LYS A 154 -17.48 -7.58 -28.83
N GLY A 155 -17.18 -8.08 -27.62
CA GLY A 155 -17.26 -7.36 -26.34
C GLY A 155 -16.37 -6.13 -26.25
N ALA A 156 -16.93 -5.12 -25.60
CA ALA A 156 -16.22 -4.06 -24.92
C ALA A 156 -16.25 -4.41 -23.43
N ASP A 157 -15.08 -4.68 -22.87
CA ASP A 157 -14.87 -4.91 -21.44
C ASP A 157 -14.85 -3.53 -20.73
N ASP A 158 -16.02 -3.07 -20.27
CA ASP A 158 -16.15 -2.02 -19.26
C ASP A 158 -16.26 -2.69 -17.88
N ASP A 159 -15.11 -2.85 -17.21
CA ASP A 159 -14.98 -3.43 -15.87
C ASP A 159 -15.32 -2.42 -14.75
N ASP A 160 -16.52 -1.86 -14.75
CA ASP A 160 -17.02 -0.97 -13.66
C ASP A 160 -18.39 -1.42 -13.12
N ALA A 161 -18.60 -2.74 -13.00
CA ALA A 161 -19.80 -3.30 -12.37
C ALA A 161 -19.48 -4.51 -11.47
N ALA A 162 -19.24 -4.25 -10.19
CA ALA A 162 -19.33 -5.27 -9.14
C ALA A 162 -19.99 -4.66 -7.90
N TRP A 163 -21.32 -4.82 -7.78
CA TRP A 163 -21.99 -5.66 -6.78
C TRP A 163 -23.49 -5.27 -6.69
N GLY A 164 -24.34 -6.30 -6.62
CA GLY A 164 -25.80 -6.25 -6.70
C GLY A 164 -26.54 -5.64 -5.48
N PRO A 165 -27.87 -5.81 -5.40
CA PRO A 165 -28.77 -4.87 -4.74
C PRO A 165 -28.68 -4.87 -3.20
N GLU A 166 -29.11 -3.72 -2.68
CA GLU A 166 -29.13 -3.24 -1.30
C GLU A 166 -29.54 -4.28 -0.25
N VAL A 167 -28.82 -4.29 0.89
CA VAL A 167 -29.21 -5.03 2.10
C VAL A 167 -30.00 -4.07 3.02
N PRO A 168 -31.18 -4.47 3.56
CA PRO A 168 -32.06 -3.59 4.33
C PRO A 168 -31.49 -3.07 5.66
N ASP A 169 -32.12 -1.98 6.11
CA ASP A 169 -31.77 -1.08 7.21
C ASP A 169 -31.68 -1.73 8.62
N PHE A 170 -30.78 -1.20 9.45
CA PHE A 170 -30.21 -1.79 10.67
C PHE A 170 -31.00 -1.51 11.96
N GLN A 171 -32.34 -1.50 11.93
CA GLN A 171 -33.15 -1.08 13.09
C GLN A 171 -33.81 -2.19 13.93
N THR A 172 -33.53 -3.48 13.70
CA THR A 172 -34.29 -4.56 14.38
C THR A 172 -33.53 -5.40 15.41
N GLU A 173 -32.29 -5.08 15.79
CA GLU A 173 -31.52 -5.93 16.73
C GLU A 173 -31.02 -5.25 18.02
N ILE A 174 -31.49 -4.05 18.35
CA ILE A 174 -31.21 -3.41 19.64
C ILE A 174 -32.50 -3.04 20.37
N GLN A 175 -33.47 -3.96 20.42
CA GLN A 175 -34.57 -3.91 21.40
C GLN A 175 -35.00 -5.33 21.80
N SER A 176 -34.07 -6.10 22.37
CA SER A 176 -34.36 -7.34 23.11
C SER A 176 -33.67 -7.33 24.47
N ALA A 177 -33.84 -6.26 25.25
CA ALA A 177 -33.61 -6.29 26.69
C ALA A 177 -34.31 -5.11 27.39
N LYS A 178 -35.60 -5.28 27.69
CA LYS A 178 -36.32 -4.90 28.93
C LYS A 178 -37.79 -4.58 28.63
N LYS A 179 -38.66 -5.53 28.97
CA LYS A 179 -40.11 -5.35 29.19
C LYS A 179 -40.34 -4.63 30.53
N HIS A 180 -41.21 -3.63 30.54
CA HIS A 180 -42.44 -3.51 31.35
C HIS A 180 -42.94 -2.05 31.23
N ASP A 181 -44.08 -1.87 30.55
CA ASP A 181 -45.42 -1.55 31.11
C ASP A 181 -45.66 -0.04 31.27
N SER A 182 -46.59 0.48 30.46
CA SER A 182 -47.92 0.98 30.87
C SER A 182 -48.40 2.16 30.04
N ASP A 183 -49.59 1.99 29.46
CA ASP A 183 -50.68 2.94 29.24
C ASP A 183 -50.55 4.21 28.36
N VAL A 184 -51.25 4.09 27.22
CA VAL A 184 -52.30 4.99 26.68
C VAL A 184 -52.63 6.26 27.48
N SER A 185 -52.48 7.44 26.86
CA SER A 185 -53.62 8.32 26.51
C SER A 185 -53.21 9.65 25.85
N THR A 186 -53.78 9.87 24.66
CA THR A 186 -54.56 11.02 24.17
C THR A 186 -54.33 12.45 24.69
N ARG A 187 -54.43 13.40 23.75
CA ARG A 187 -54.76 14.86 23.83
C ARG A 187 -53.55 15.79 23.78
N GLN A 188 -53.56 16.98 23.16
CA GLN A 188 -54.56 17.73 22.41
C GLN A 188 -53.83 18.85 21.64
N ARG A 189 -54.50 19.32 20.58
CA ARG A 189 -54.20 20.53 19.81
C ARG A 189 -54.04 21.77 20.70
N GLN A 190 -53.21 22.72 20.26
CA GLN A 190 -53.67 24.12 20.14
C GLN A 190 -52.88 24.91 19.08
N ARG A 191 -53.65 25.45 18.13
CA ARG A 191 -53.28 26.46 17.13
C ARG A 191 -53.46 27.85 17.75
N GLN A 192 -52.60 28.80 17.38
CA GLN A 192 -52.85 30.25 17.27
C GLN A 192 -51.90 30.75 16.17
N ARG A 193 -52.33 30.90 14.90
CA ARG A 193 -52.93 32.08 14.24
C ARG A 193 -52.30 33.42 14.62
N ILE A 194 -51.54 34.03 13.70
CA ILE A 194 -51.69 35.44 13.27
C ILE A 194 -51.46 35.50 11.75
N ASP A 195 -52.34 36.24 11.08
CA ASP A 195 -52.51 36.43 9.65
C ASP A 195 -51.47 37.40 9.02
N ASP A 196 -51.22 37.15 7.73
CA ASP A 196 -51.06 38.05 6.58
C ASP A 196 -50.17 39.32 6.67
N ASN A 197 -49.12 39.35 5.84
CA ASN A 197 -49.07 40.27 4.70
C ASN A 197 -47.92 39.94 3.74
N ALA A 198 -48.22 40.01 2.45
CA ALA A 198 -47.30 39.90 1.34
C ALA A 198 -46.27 41.04 1.36
N ASP A 199 -45.02 40.72 1.05
CA ASP A 199 -44.26 41.46 0.04
C ASP A 199 -43.11 40.60 -0.49
N ASP A 200 -43.04 40.60 -1.81
CA ASP A 200 -42.11 39.90 -2.66
C ASP A 200 -40.81 40.73 -2.69
N ASP A 201 -39.72 40.21 -2.12
CA ASP A 201 -38.39 40.76 -2.35
C ASP A 201 -37.35 39.65 -2.33
N GLN A 202 -36.97 39.25 -3.53
CA GLN A 202 -35.82 38.41 -3.82
C GLN A 202 -34.55 39.03 -3.23
N LYS A 203 -34.10 38.51 -2.09
CA LYS A 203 -32.69 38.58 -1.71
C LYS A 203 -32.04 37.25 -2.01
N GLU A 204 -31.28 37.23 -3.10
CA GLU A 204 -30.23 36.24 -3.35
C GLU A 204 -29.36 36.09 -2.09
N GLN A 205 -29.69 35.13 -1.24
CA GLN A 205 -28.70 34.56 -0.35
C GLN A 205 -27.82 33.65 -1.20
N LYS A 206 -26.73 34.23 -1.73
CA LYS A 206 -25.54 33.45 -2.10
C LYS A 206 -25.07 32.70 -0.87
N MET A 207 -25.63 31.51 -0.63
CA MET A 207 -25.09 30.56 0.32
C MET A 207 -23.71 30.16 -0.18
N GLN A 208 -22.69 30.68 0.50
CA GLN A 208 -21.31 30.23 0.40
C GLN A 208 -21.23 28.70 0.63
N PRO A 209 -20.30 27.98 -0.03
CA PRO A 209 -20.20 26.53 0.10
C PRO A 209 -19.87 26.15 1.55
N GLN A 210 -20.78 25.44 2.20
CA GLN A 210 -20.63 25.03 3.58
C GLN A 210 -19.44 24.05 3.75
N GLU A 211 -18.59 24.37 4.71
CA GLU A 211 -17.21 23.90 4.91
C GLU A 211 -17.02 22.42 5.33
N TYR A 212 -15.74 22.08 5.34
CA TYR A 212 -15.03 20.81 5.23
C TYR A 212 -15.37 19.73 6.27
N PRO A 213 -15.56 18.45 5.86
CA PRO A 213 -15.75 17.37 6.82
C PRO A 213 -14.46 17.10 7.59
N LEU A 214 -14.53 17.07 8.93
CA LEU A 214 -13.49 16.67 9.90
C LEU A 214 -12.49 15.61 9.39
N TYR A 215 -13.00 14.62 8.66
CA TYR A 215 -12.22 13.56 8.03
C TYR A 215 -11.05 14.06 7.16
N ARG A 216 -11.20 15.19 6.47
CA ARG A 216 -10.18 15.80 5.62
C ARG A 216 -8.99 16.36 6.43
N HIS A 217 -9.24 16.89 7.62
CA HIS A 217 -8.21 17.46 8.48
C HIS A 217 -7.32 16.38 9.13
N LEU A 218 -7.83 15.15 9.26
CA LEU A 218 -7.04 14.02 9.77
C LEU A 218 -6.00 13.49 8.75
N ILE A 219 -6.08 13.90 7.48
CA ILE A 219 -5.22 13.37 6.41
C ILE A 219 -3.85 14.03 6.49
N THR A 220 -2.88 13.31 7.07
CA THR A 220 -1.50 13.76 7.20
C THR A 220 -0.75 13.76 5.86
N ILE A 221 -0.85 12.66 5.11
CA ILE A 221 -0.15 12.48 3.82
C ILE A 221 -1.19 12.42 2.71
N ARG A 222 -1.33 13.53 1.98
CA ARG A 222 -2.30 13.63 0.89
C ARG A 222 -1.84 12.81 -0.32
N ALA A 223 -2.67 11.86 -0.73
CA ALA A 223 -2.50 11.12 -1.97
C ALA A 223 -3.04 11.94 -3.13
N GLU A 224 -2.22 12.24 -4.12
CA GLU A 224 -2.70 12.90 -5.35
C GLU A 224 -3.14 11.86 -6.39
N LYS A 225 -4.22 12.18 -7.10
CA LYS A 225 -4.60 11.44 -8.30
C LYS A 225 -3.57 11.76 -9.39
N GLN A 226 -3.23 10.78 -10.22
CA GLN A 226 -2.48 11.07 -11.45
C GLN A 226 -3.29 12.14 -12.23
N LYS A 227 -2.69 13.32 -12.41
CA LYS A 227 -3.21 14.31 -13.35
C LYS A 227 -2.98 13.74 -14.74
N GLY A 228 -4.01 13.77 -15.57
CA GLY A 228 -4.02 13.13 -16.87
C GLY A 228 -5.05 12.01 -16.92
N SER A 229 -6.30 12.37 -17.19
CA SER A 229 -7.15 11.45 -17.94
C SER A 229 -6.41 11.08 -19.24
N LEU A 230 -6.61 9.87 -19.76
CA LEU A 230 -6.15 9.50 -21.11
C LEU A 230 -6.57 10.57 -22.14
N ALA A 231 -7.73 11.21 -21.91
CA ALA A 231 -8.26 12.32 -22.70
C ALA A 231 -7.38 13.58 -22.69
N ASP A 232 -6.80 13.96 -21.55
CA ASP A 232 -5.98 15.16 -21.43
C ASP A 232 -4.63 14.97 -22.13
N ALA A 233 -4.06 13.76 -22.03
CA ALA A 233 -2.83 13.42 -22.71
C ALA A 233 -3.02 13.26 -24.24
N LEU A 234 -4.23 12.88 -24.69
CA LEU A 234 -4.63 12.93 -26.10
C LEU A 234 -4.68 14.37 -26.65
N GLN A 235 -5.19 15.34 -25.88
CA GLN A 235 -5.27 16.74 -26.29
C GLN A 235 -3.90 17.40 -26.46
N LYS A 236 -2.88 16.94 -25.73
CA LYS A 236 -1.50 17.46 -25.83
C LYS A 236 -0.79 17.10 -27.14
N GLN A 237 -1.33 16.19 -27.97
CA GLN A 237 -0.71 15.74 -29.24
C GLN A 237 -1.74 15.55 -30.37
N PRO A 238 -2.38 16.64 -30.85
CA PRO A 238 -3.46 16.55 -31.85
C PRO A 238 -2.98 16.09 -33.23
N ASP A 239 -1.74 16.43 -33.61
CA ASP A 239 -1.20 16.17 -34.97
C ASP A 239 -0.29 14.93 -35.04
N ALA A 240 -0.15 14.18 -33.95
CA ALA A 240 0.72 13.01 -33.90
C ALA A 240 0.12 11.82 -34.67
N VAL A 241 0.82 11.36 -35.71
CA VAL A 241 0.47 10.15 -36.48
C VAL A 241 1.10 8.94 -35.81
N TRP A 242 0.28 7.96 -35.44
CA TRP A 242 0.72 6.75 -34.75
C TRP A 242 0.66 5.53 -35.68
N PRO A 243 1.67 4.64 -35.64
CA PRO A 243 1.68 3.43 -36.47
C PRO A 243 0.57 2.43 -36.09
N SER A 244 0.04 2.51 -34.86
CA SER A 244 -1.09 1.67 -34.41
C SER A 244 -1.84 2.31 -33.22
N LEU A 245 -3.04 1.80 -32.92
CA LEU A 245 -3.80 2.15 -31.71
C LEU A 245 -3.06 1.75 -30.42
N SER A 246 -2.29 0.66 -30.43
CA SER A 246 -1.51 0.23 -29.27
C SER A 246 -0.36 1.20 -29.00
N ALA A 247 0.39 1.60 -30.03
CA ALA A 247 1.47 2.58 -29.92
C ALA A 247 0.94 3.93 -29.42
N LYS A 248 -0.23 4.36 -29.91
CA LYS A 248 -0.93 5.55 -29.42
C LYS A 248 -1.25 5.45 -27.93
N LYS A 249 -1.92 4.37 -27.49
CA LYS A 249 -2.23 4.16 -26.06
C LYS A 249 -0.97 4.15 -25.19
N GLU A 250 0.09 3.51 -25.67
CA GLU A 250 1.35 3.41 -24.94
C GLU A 250 2.01 4.77 -24.74
N ALA A 251 2.06 5.60 -25.78
CA ALA A 251 2.62 6.95 -25.72
C ALA A 251 1.82 7.87 -24.80
N ILE A 252 0.48 7.79 -24.84
CA ILE A 252 -0.39 8.58 -23.96
C ILE A 252 -0.17 8.19 -22.50
N GLU A 253 -0.13 6.89 -22.20
CA GLU A 253 0.13 6.40 -20.85
C GLU A 253 1.52 6.83 -20.35
N LYS A 254 2.56 6.76 -21.21
CA LYS A 254 3.90 7.24 -20.90
C LYS A 254 3.93 8.74 -20.60
N ALA A 255 3.23 9.55 -21.41
CA ALA A 255 3.11 10.98 -21.18
C ALA A 255 2.41 11.29 -19.85
N ALA A 256 1.34 10.55 -19.51
CA ALA A 256 0.64 10.68 -18.25
C ALA A 256 1.51 10.27 -17.05
N LEU A 257 2.33 9.22 -17.17
CA LEU A 257 3.30 8.84 -16.14
C LEU A 257 4.35 9.94 -15.92
N ASN A 258 4.87 10.53 -16.99
CA ASN A 258 5.85 11.61 -16.90
C ASN A 258 5.25 12.91 -16.31
N ASP A 259 4.02 13.27 -16.69
CA ASP A 259 3.28 14.41 -16.10
C ASP A 259 3.05 14.18 -14.60
N ALA A 260 2.71 12.94 -14.21
CA ALA A 260 2.53 12.56 -12.83
C ALA A 260 3.82 12.58 -12.00
N LEU A 261 5.01 12.64 -12.59
CA LEU A 261 6.30 12.75 -11.89
C LEU A 261 6.78 14.20 -11.71
N GLN A 262 6.07 15.18 -12.27
CA GLN A 262 6.43 16.59 -12.09
C GLN A 262 6.38 16.96 -10.60
N SER A 263 7.45 17.58 -10.11
CA SER A 263 7.63 17.91 -8.70
C SER A 263 7.42 19.40 -8.47
N ASP A 264 6.72 19.74 -7.39
CA ASP A 264 6.54 21.13 -6.94
C ASP A 264 7.63 21.44 -5.88
N PRO A 265 8.49 22.45 -6.11
CA PRO A 265 9.54 22.82 -5.15
C PRO A 265 9.00 23.25 -3.78
N ASP A 266 7.78 23.76 -3.69
CA ASP A 266 7.21 24.28 -2.45
C ASP A 266 6.21 23.32 -1.79
N LYS A 267 5.95 22.17 -2.43
CA LYS A 267 4.98 21.18 -1.93
C LYS A 267 5.47 19.76 -2.11
N VAL A 268 5.52 19.01 -1.00
CA VAL A 268 5.67 17.55 -1.04
C VAL A 268 4.31 16.86 -1.20
N ARG A 269 4.35 15.70 -1.85
CA ARG A 269 3.17 14.87 -2.07
C ARG A 269 3.51 13.39 -2.08
N ARG A 270 2.45 12.57 -2.08
CA ARG A 270 2.54 11.13 -2.29
C ARG A 270 1.85 10.71 -3.58
N LEU A 271 2.56 9.94 -4.40
CA LEU A 271 2.03 9.30 -5.60
C LEU A 271 1.80 7.81 -5.34
N SER A 272 0.79 7.22 -5.97
CA SER A 272 0.50 5.78 -5.90
C SER A 272 0.49 5.19 -7.29
N TRP A 273 1.28 4.15 -7.51
CA TRP A 273 1.31 3.39 -8.75
C TRP A 273 1.03 1.90 -8.50
N SER A 274 0.58 1.21 -9.54
CA SER A 274 0.58 -0.25 -9.60
C SER A 274 1.97 -0.76 -10.01
N GLU A 275 2.22 -2.05 -9.77
CA GLU A 275 3.37 -2.77 -10.29
C GLU A 275 3.60 -2.54 -11.79
N LYS A 276 2.54 -2.61 -12.62
CA LYS A 276 2.64 -2.41 -14.07
C LYS A 276 3.08 -0.99 -14.43
N GLN A 277 2.58 0.00 -13.71
CA GLN A 277 2.91 1.40 -13.95
C GLN A 277 4.38 1.68 -13.63
N ILE A 278 4.91 1.18 -12.50
CA ILE A 278 6.33 1.36 -12.18
C ILE A 278 7.23 0.59 -13.16
N GLN A 279 6.83 -0.62 -13.59
CA GLN A 279 7.59 -1.39 -14.58
C GLN A 279 7.72 -0.62 -15.90
N LYS A 280 6.61 -0.08 -16.40
CA LYS A 280 6.61 0.72 -17.63
C LYS A 280 7.37 2.03 -17.45
N ALA A 281 7.18 2.74 -16.34
CA ALA A 281 7.89 4.00 -16.09
C ALA A 281 9.40 3.80 -15.96
N ALA A 282 9.86 2.70 -15.36
CA ALA A 282 11.27 2.37 -15.18
C ALA A 282 12.03 2.07 -16.50
N GLU A 283 11.32 1.83 -17.61
CA GLU A 283 11.95 1.60 -18.91
C GLU A 283 12.60 2.88 -19.46
N ASP A 284 11.93 4.03 -19.29
CA ASP A 284 12.29 5.29 -19.95
C ASP A 284 12.40 6.50 -19.02
N LEU A 285 11.78 6.44 -17.83
CA LEU A 285 11.67 7.56 -16.89
C LEU A 285 12.46 7.29 -15.60
N GLY A 286 13.43 6.36 -15.62
CA GLY A 286 14.15 5.90 -14.44
C GLY A 286 14.74 7.04 -13.60
N THR A 287 15.52 7.91 -14.21
CA THR A 287 16.11 9.09 -13.54
C THR A 287 15.05 10.10 -13.09
N THR A 288 13.95 10.26 -13.84
CA THR A 288 12.82 11.12 -13.44
C THR A 288 12.10 10.59 -12.20
N ILE A 289 11.97 9.26 -12.05
CA ILE A 289 11.42 8.64 -10.84
C ILE A 289 12.36 8.88 -9.66
N VAL A 290 13.68 8.70 -9.84
CA VAL A 290 14.67 8.98 -8.79
C VAL A 290 14.57 10.44 -8.34
N ARG A 291 14.51 11.40 -9.27
CA ARG A 291 14.30 12.83 -8.95
C ARG A 291 13.01 13.06 -8.16
N PHE A 292 11.91 12.45 -8.57
CA PHE A 292 10.65 12.58 -7.85
C PHE A 292 10.76 12.07 -6.41
N THR A 293 11.38 10.91 -6.20
CA THR A 293 11.47 10.27 -4.88
C THR A 293 12.48 10.93 -3.93
N GLN A 294 13.28 11.89 -4.39
CA GLN A 294 14.17 12.69 -3.54
C GLN A 294 13.38 13.64 -2.61
N ARG A 295 12.26 14.21 -3.08
CA ARG A 295 11.38 15.08 -2.28
C ARG A 295 10.03 14.44 -1.93
N ASN A 296 9.51 13.58 -2.80
CA ASN A 296 8.16 13.03 -2.69
C ASN A 296 8.15 11.56 -2.29
N ILE A 297 7.01 11.07 -1.81
CA ILE A 297 6.83 9.64 -1.49
C ILE A 297 6.19 8.94 -2.69
N LEU A 298 6.80 7.85 -3.13
CA LEU A 298 6.21 6.94 -4.12
C LEU A 298 5.76 5.65 -3.43
N TRP A 299 4.48 5.34 -3.61
CA TRP A 299 3.87 4.08 -3.22
C TRP A 299 3.70 3.17 -4.43
N ILE A 300 4.20 1.93 -4.33
CA ILE A 300 3.93 0.86 -5.30
C ILE A 300 2.98 -0.18 -4.69
N ASN A 301 1.85 -0.39 -5.35
CA ASN A 301 0.85 -1.37 -4.97
C ASN A 301 1.07 -2.66 -5.77
N PRO A 302 0.95 -3.84 -5.12
CA PRO A 302 0.93 -5.09 -5.85
C PRO A 302 -0.28 -5.09 -6.80
N SER A 303 -0.09 -5.51 -8.04
CA SER A 303 -1.22 -5.74 -8.93
C SER A 303 -1.90 -7.02 -8.47
N PHE A 304 -3.16 -6.94 -8.02
CA PHE A 304 -3.99 -8.15 -7.91
C PHE A 304 -4.13 -8.72 -9.32
N SER A 305 -3.47 -9.84 -9.61
CA SER A 305 -3.84 -10.64 -10.78
C SER A 305 -5.19 -11.27 -10.48
N THR A 306 -6.26 -10.68 -11.02
CA THR A 306 -7.63 -11.19 -10.98
C THR A 306 -7.83 -12.50 -11.75
N LYS A 307 -6.76 -13.19 -12.15
CA LYS A 307 -6.88 -14.56 -12.68
C LYS A 307 -7.12 -15.51 -11.51
N GLY A 308 -8.40 -15.73 -11.21
CA GLY A 308 -8.96 -16.74 -10.31
C GLY A 308 -8.69 -18.18 -10.74
N TYR A 309 -7.43 -18.51 -11.03
CA TYR A 309 -6.96 -19.88 -11.14
C TYR A 309 -5.99 -20.10 -9.99
N ARG A 310 -6.27 -21.12 -9.16
CA ARG A 310 -5.35 -21.67 -8.16
C ARG A 310 -3.95 -21.77 -8.77
N ARG A 311 -3.10 -20.75 -8.55
CA ARG A 311 -1.67 -20.91 -8.80
C ARG A 311 -1.16 -21.84 -7.71
N PRO A 312 -0.36 -22.87 -8.04
CA PRO A 312 0.19 -23.76 -7.04
C PRO A 312 0.93 -22.94 -5.98
N THR A 313 0.67 -23.26 -4.72
CA THR A 313 1.04 -22.59 -3.46
C THR A 313 2.56 -22.51 -3.17
N HIS A 314 3.38 -22.51 -4.22
CA HIS A 314 4.84 -22.56 -4.13
C HIS A 314 5.59 -21.50 -4.94
N LEU A 315 4.89 -20.64 -5.71
CA LEU A 315 5.48 -19.46 -6.35
C LEU A 315 4.78 -18.19 -5.83
N SER A 316 5.55 -17.34 -5.15
CA SER A 316 5.12 -16.04 -4.62
C SER A 316 4.42 -15.19 -5.69
N SER A 317 3.26 -14.61 -5.39
CA SER A 317 2.54 -13.72 -6.30
C SER A 317 2.97 -12.26 -6.14
N ASN A 318 3.70 -11.96 -5.08
CA ASN A 318 4.40 -10.69 -4.88
C ASN A 318 5.40 -10.40 -6.01
N TYR A 319 5.41 -9.14 -6.43
CA TYR A 319 6.36 -8.62 -7.41
C TYR A 319 7.75 -8.45 -6.83
N ASN A 320 8.73 -8.21 -7.69
CA ASN A 320 10.10 -7.94 -7.26
C ASN A 320 10.19 -6.52 -6.64
N PRO A 321 10.47 -6.38 -5.32
CA PRO A 321 10.49 -5.08 -4.67
C PRO A 321 11.65 -4.17 -5.11
N PHE A 322 12.73 -4.75 -5.66
CA PHE A 322 13.90 -3.97 -6.11
C PHE A 322 13.58 -2.96 -7.20
N LEU A 323 12.58 -3.25 -8.05
CA LEU A 323 12.18 -2.30 -9.07
C LEU A 323 11.77 -0.96 -8.44
N GLY A 324 11.10 -0.98 -7.29
CA GLY A 324 10.79 0.22 -6.52
C GLY A 324 12.01 0.81 -5.83
N TRP A 325 12.74 0.00 -5.07
CA TRP A 325 13.88 0.49 -4.27
C TRP A 325 14.99 1.11 -5.11
N LEU A 326 15.32 0.53 -6.27
CA LEU A 326 16.32 1.07 -7.20
C LEU A 326 15.97 2.47 -7.72
N HIS A 327 14.67 2.79 -7.79
CA HIS A 327 14.17 4.10 -8.21
C HIS A 327 13.83 5.02 -7.01
N GLY A 328 14.24 4.62 -5.80
CA GLY A 328 14.04 5.39 -4.57
C GLY A 328 12.63 5.35 -3.98
N ALA A 329 11.75 4.46 -4.47
CA ALA A 329 10.41 4.31 -3.91
C ALA A 329 10.46 3.83 -2.45
N GLN A 330 9.76 4.54 -1.58
CA GLN A 330 9.82 4.33 -0.13
C GLN A 330 8.75 3.35 0.34
N MET A 331 7.56 3.37 -0.28
CA MET A 331 6.42 2.54 0.13
C MET A 331 6.20 1.42 -0.90
N VAL A 332 7.02 0.37 -0.82
CA VAL A 332 6.93 -0.81 -1.69
C VAL A 332 6.07 -1.88 -0.99
N ALA A 333 4.76 -1.85 -1.23
CA ALA A 333 3.81 -2.73 -0.54
C ALA A 333 3.87 -4.16 -1.10
N LEU A 334 3.89 -5.15 -0.22
CA LEU A 334 3.84 -6.59 -0.54
C LEU A 334 2.72 -7.26 0.27
N ASN A 335 2.16 -8.34 -0.27
CA ASN A 335 1.21 -9.20 0.43
C ASN A 335 1.95 -9.99 1.51
N MET A 336 1.78 -9.62 2.78
CA MET A 336 2.46 -10.25 3.93
C MET A 336 2.00 -11.68 4.23
N GLU A 337 0.82 -12.07 3.72
CA GLU A 337 0.27 -13.43 3.84
C GLU A 337 0.91 -14.42 2.85
N GLU A 338 1.63 -13.91 1.85
CA GLU A 338 2.22 -14.71 0.79
C GLU A 338 3.72 -14.94 0.99
N TYR A 339 4.09 -16.15 1.37
CA TYR A 339 5.50 -16.51 1.56
C TYR A 339 6.28 -16.57 0.24
N GLY A 340 7.58 -16.31 0.33
CA GLY A 340 8.53 -16.53 -0.75
C GLY A 340 9.55 -15.43 -0.93
N ARG A 341 10.24 -15.46 -2.07
CA ARG A 341 11.44 -14.66 -2.34
C ARG A 341 11.24 -13.16 -2.10
N ALA A 342 10.14 -12.57 -2.58
CA ALA A 342 9.89 -11.14 -2.40
C ALA A 342 9.82 -10.74 -0.92
N LEU A 343 9.13 -11.52 -0.08
CA LEU A 343 9.11 -11.30 1.36
C LEU A 343 10.47 -11.57 2.00
N TRP A 344 11.23 -12.56 1.56
CA TRP A 344 12.59 -12.79 2.06
C TRP A 344 13.51 -11.60 1.79
N LEU A 345 13.41 -11.02 0.58
CA LEU A 345 14.13 -9.79 0.21
C LEU A 345 13.69 -8.62 1.10
N MET A 346 12.38 -8.44 1.32
CA MET A 346 11.85 -7.40 2.19
C MET A 346 12.33 -7.56 3.64
N HIS A 347 12.20 -8.75 4.23
CA HIS A 347 12.71 -9.02 5.56
C HIS A 347 14.22 -8.81 5.65
N GLY A 348 14.98 -9.18 4.62
CA GLY A 348 16.42 -8.95 4.55
C GLY A 348 16.78 -7.47 4.49
N PHE A 349 16.11 -6.71 3.62
CA PHE A 349 16.31 -5.26 3.45
C PHE A 349 16.07 -4.51 4.76
N TYR A 350 14.93 -4.78 5.42
CA TYR A 350 14.55 -4.09 6.65
C TYR A 350 15.24 -4.64 7.91
N ARG A 351 16.18 -5.60 7.81
CA ARG A 351 17.11 -5.90 8.92
C ARG A 351 18.14 -4.79 9.12
N ALA A 352 18.40 -3.98 8.08
CA ALA A 352 19.20 -2.78 8.20
C ALA A 352 18.60 -1.83 9.26
N ASN A 353 19.42 -0.91 9.76
CA ASN A 353 19.01 0.07 10.76
C ASN A 353 18.31 -0.55 12.00
N GLY A 354 18.83 -1.70 12.47
CA GLY A 354 18.35 -2.37 13.66
C GLY A 354 16.95 -2.98 13.55
N GLY A 355 16.42 -3.19 12.34
CA GLY A 355 15.11 -3.84 12.19
C GLY A 355 13.91 -2.91 12.36
N CYS A 356 14.11 -1.59 12.36
CA CYS A 356 13.12 -0.64 12.85
C CYS A 356 12.01 -0.29 11.84
N GLY A 357 12.08 -0.83 10.62
CA GLY A 357 11.12 -0.59 9.53
C GLY A 357 11.40 0.66 8.67
N TYR A 358 12.39 1.48 9.03
CA TYR A 358 12.84 2.63 8.25
C TYR A 358 14.32 2.49 7.92
N VAL A 359 14.66 2.46 6.63
CA VAL A 359 16.04 2.38 6.14
C VAL A 359 16.33 3.65 5.36
N ARG A 360 17.41 4.35 5.73
CA ARG A 360 17.85 5.55 5.01
C ARG A 360 18.26 5.14 3.59
N LYS A 361 17.78 5.87 2.58
CA LYS A 361 18.21 5.66 1.20
C LYS A 361 19.72 5.94 1.08
N PRO A 362 20.47 5.24 0.20
CA PRO A 362 21.83 5.61 -0.16
C PRO A 362 21.91 7.06 -0.67
N ASP A 363 23.07 7.70 -0.49
CA ASP A 363 23.26 9.11 -0.83
C ASP A 363 22.99 9.40 -2.32
N PHE A 364 23.32 8.48 -3.22
CA PHE A 364 23.02 8.62 -4.65
C PHE A 364 21.51 8.67 -5.00
N LEU A 365 20.61 8.23 -4.11
CA LEU A 365 19.15 8.36 -4.25
C LEU A 365 18.57 9.58 -3.51
N MET A 366 19.42 10.41 -2.92
CA MET A 366 19.05 11.60 -2.17
C MET A 366 19.67 12.88 -2.75
N VAL A 367 20.86 12.80 -3.35
CA VAL A 367 21.58 13.95 -3.92
C VAL A 367 20.89 14.46 -5.20
N THR A 368 20.59 15.75 -5.26
CA THR A 368 19.82 16.38 -6.33
C THR A 368 20.67 16.94 -7.48
N GLU A 369 21.99 17.10 -7.32
CA GLU A 369 22.87 17.79 -8.27
C GLU A 369 24.27 17.15 -8.38
N PRO A 370 24.96 17.18 -9.54
CA PRO A 370 24.45 17.49 -10.89
C PRO A 370 23.95 16.25 -11.64
N GLU A 371 24.45 15.06 -11.30
CA GLU A 371 24.10 13.80 -11.97
C GLU A 371 23.17 12.97 -11.10
N VAL A 372 22.07 12.52 -11.71
CA VAL A 372 21.11 11.63 -11.05
C VAL A 372 21.49 10.19 -11.36
N PHE A 373 21.47 9.36 -10.32
CA PHE A 373 21.64 7.92 -10.48
C PHE A 373 20.66 7.36 -11.52
N ASP A 374 21.19 6.67 -12.52
CA ASP A 374 20.42 5.92 -13.49
C ASP A 374 20.53 4.42 -13.15
N PRO A 375 19.45 3.80 -12.66
CA PRO A 375 19.44 2.38 -12.32
C PRO A 375 19.82 1.42 -13.46
N ARG A 376 19.78 1.91 -14.71
CA ARG A 376 20.11 1.14 -15.92
C ARG A 376 21.53 1.39 -16.42
N ALA A 377 22.19 2.43 -15.94
CA ALA A 377 23.56 2.73 -16.33
C ALA A 377 24.51 1.65 -15.80
N SER A 378 25.61 1.45 -16.53
CA SER A 378 26.68 0.57 -16.10
C SER A 378 27.71 1.38 -15.34
N TYR A 379 27.87 1.06 -14.05
CA TYR A 379 28.90 1.62 -13.20
C TYR A 379 30.11 0.69 -13.11
N ASP A 380 31.27 1.23 -12.72
CA ASP A 380 32.46 0.44 -12.42
C ASP A 380 32.28 -0.34 -11.12
N VAL A 381 33.09 -1.38 -10.94
CA VAL A 381 33.08 -2.17 -9.71
C VAL A 381 33.62 -1.31 -8.57
N PHE A 382 32.80 -1.10 -7.55
CA PHE A 382 33.14 -0.35 -6.35
C PHE A 382 33.94 -1.22 -5.36
N THR A 383 33.52 -2.48 -5.16
CA THR A 383 34.20 -3.44 -4.27
C THR A 383 33.87 -4.87 -4.67
N THR A 384 34.67 -5.84 -4.22
CA THR A 384 34.34 -7.26 -4.32
C THR A 384 34.02 -7.85 -2.96
N LEU A 385 32.80 -8.38 -2.80
CA LEU A 385 32.42 -9.15 -1.62
C LEU A 385 32.83 -10.62 -1.80
N LYS A 386 33.74 -11.10 -0.95
CA LYS A 386 34.03 -12.52 -0.77
C LYS A 386 33.25 -13.08 0.40
N VAL A 387 32.58 -14.21 0.16
CA VAL A 387 31.74 -14.92 1.13
C VAL A 387 32.22 -16.36 1.22
N LYS A 388 32.74 -16.76 2.38
CA LYS A 388 33.12 -18.15 2.65
C LYS A 388 32.14 -18.78 3.61
N VAL A 389 31.53 -19.90 3.24
CA VAL A 389 30.67 -20.71 4.12
C VAL A 389 31.46 -21.89 4.63
N TYR A 390 31.75 -21.88 5.93
CA TYR A 390 32.51 -22.94 6.56
C TYR A 390 31.63 -24.14 6.85
N MET A 391 30.58 -23.93 7.65
CA MET A 391 29.74 -25.00 8.16
C MET A 391 28.36 -24.47 8.57
N GLY A 392 27.45 -25.38 8.87
CA GLY A 392 26.16 -25.07 9.50
C GLY A 392 25.82 -26.06 10.60
N ASP A 393 24.87 -25.67 11.46
CA ASP A 393 24.38 -26.49 12.58
C ASP A 393 22.95 -26.11 12.97
N GLY A 394 22.26 -26.98 13.70
CA GLY A 394 20.94 -26.78 14.31
C GLY A 394 19.82 -27.62 13.69
N TRP A 395 20.02 -28.20 12.50
CA TRP A 395 18.96 -28.94 11.79
C TRP A 395 18.48 -30.19 12.51
N ARG A 396 19.36 -30.87 13.27
CA ARG A 396 19.03 -32.13 13.97
C ARG A 396 17.83 -32.02 14.90
N MET A 397 17.58 -30.82 15.44
CA MET A 397 16.53 -30.59 16.43
C MET A 397 15.20 -30.16 15.77
N ASP A 398 15.25 -29.60 14.56
CA ASP A 398 14.07 -29.10 13.83
C ASP A 398 13.54 -30.10 12.78
N PHE A 399 14.38 -31.02 12.28
CA PHE A 399 14.03 -31.93 11.21
C PHE A 399 13.73 -33.33 11.76
N LYS A 400 12.51 -33.83 11.51
CA LYS A 400 12.05 -35.17 11.94
C LYS A 400 12.53 -36.29 11.00
N HIS A 401 13.77 -36.25 10.54
CA HIS A 401 14.32 -37.31 9.68
C HIS A 401 15.03 -38.38 10.49
N THR A 402 14.86 -39.63 10.07
CA THR A 402 15.58 -40.79 10.62
C THR A 402 17.02 -40.88 10.14
N GLN A 403 17.33 -40.30 8.97
CA GLN A 403 18.67 -40.23 8.37
C GLN A 403 19.15 -38.79 8.27
N ALA A 404 20.46 -38.60 8.39
CA ALA A 404 21.09 -37.31 8.21
C ALA A 404 20.98 -36.86 6.73
N PRO A 405 20.65 -35.58 6.47
CA PRO A 405 20.43 -35.06 5.13
C PRO A 405 21.74 -34.71 4.39
N ASP A 406 21.63 -34.58 3.07
CA ASP A 406 22.69 -34.11 2.18
C ASP A 406 22.50 -32.61 1.87
N PHE A 407 23.18 -31.73 2.60
CA PHE A 407 22.99 -30.29 2.44
C PHE A 407 23.93 -29.64 1.41
N TRP A 408 23.41 -28.69 0.65
CA TRP A 408 24.19 -27.77 -0.17
C TRP A 408 23.72 -26.33 0.02
N THR A 409 24.61 -25.37 -0.25
CA THR A 409 24.33 -23.94 -0.11
C THR A 409 24.23 -23.28 -1.47
N SER A 410 23.31 -22.32 -1.59
CA SER A 410 23.12 -21.47 -2.75
C SER A 410 23.29 -20.02 -2.30
N ILE A 411 24.20 -19.29 -2.94
CA ILE A 411 24.50 -17.89 -2.59
C ILE A 411 24.43 -17.01 -3.82
N GLY A 412 23.79 -15.85 -3.71
CA GLY A 412 23.74 -14.89 -4.80
C GLY A 412 23.50 -13.47 -4.31
N ILE A 413 23.61 -12.52 -5.23
CA ILE A 413 23.32 -11.10 -4.98
C ILE A 413 22.03 -10.72 -5.68
N THR A 414 21.24 -9.85 -5.05
CA THR A 414 20.15 -9.12 -5.68
C THR A 414 20.35 -7.64 -5.42
N GLY A 415 20.29 -6.82 -6.46
CA GLY A 415 20.67 -5.41 -6.40
C GLY A 415 20.32 -4.71 -7.71
N VAL A 416 21.21 -3.82 -8.17
CA VAL A 416 21.16 -3.33 -9.55
C VAL A 416 21.28 -4.50 -10.54
N PRO A 417 20.78 -4.38 -11.78
CA PRO A 417 20.81 -5.46 -12.76
C PRO A 417 22.20 -6.07 -12.99
N LYS A 418 23.26 -5.24 -12.99
CA LYS A 418 24.65 -5.68 -13.20
C LYS A 418 25.23 -6.49 -12.03
N ASP A 419 24.78 -6.21 -10.80
CA ASP A 419 25.23 -6.90 -9.59
C ASP A 419 24.39 -8.16 -9.31
N THR A 420 23.19 -8.24 -9.87
CA THR A 420 22.28 -9.36 -9.65
C THR A 420 22.82 -10.63 -10.28
N THR A 421 23.01 -11.68 -9.48
CA THR A 421 23.58 -12.94 -9.95
C THR A 421 22.56 -14.08 -9.92
N THR A 422 22.71 -15.02 -10.84
CA THR A 422 22.22 -16.38 -10.62
C THR A 422 22.84 -16.93 -9.34
N MET A 423 22.08 -17.71 -8.56
CA MET A 423 22.61 -18.29 -7.33
C MET A 423 23.73 -19.28 -7.67
N LYS A 424 24.87 -19.16 -6.98
CA LYS A 424 26.03 -20.03 -7.09
C LYS A 424 25.94 -21.10 -6.01
N ASN A 425 26.21 -22.36 -6.37
CA ASN A 425 25.99 -23.49 -5.48
C ASN A 425 27.32 -24.06 -4.96
N SER A 426 27.33 -24.55 -3.72
CA SER A 426 28.38 -25.42 -3.21
C SER A 426 28.15 -26.86 -3.66
N LYS A 427 29.14 -27.73 -3.44
CA LYS A 427 28.89 -29.19 -3.44
C LYS A 427 27.97 -29.56 -2.28
N ALA A 428 27.21 -30.64 -2.45
CA ALA A 428 26.46 -31.25 -1.35
C ALA A 428 27.41 -31.96 -0.40
N THR A 429 27.11 -31.90 0.89
CA THR A 429 27.73 -32.76 1.91
C THR A 429 26.99 -34.08 1.97
N GLU A 430 27.65 -35.11 2.49
CA GLU A 430 27.10 -36.46 2.58
C GLU A 430 26.68 -36.80 4.02
N ASN A 431 25.40 -37.12 4.21
CA ASN A 431 24.80 -37.71 5.41
C ASN A 431 25.24 -37.07 6.73
N THR A 432 25.15 -35.74 6.86
CA THR A 432 25.57 -35.04 8.08
C THR A 432 24.60 -33.96 8.54
N TRP A 433 24.38 -33.90 9.85
CA TRP A 433 23.61 -32.84 10.50
C TRP A 433 24.41 -31.55 10.71
N ILE A 434 25.74 -31.64 10.59
CA ILE A 434 26.70 -30.54 10.77
C ILE A 434 27.52 -30.45 9.48
N PRO A 435 26.92 -29.95 8.37
CA PRO A 435 27.60 -29.86 7.09
C PRO A 435 28.80 -28.91 7.19
N VAL A 436 29.94 -29.32 6.61
CA VAL A 436 31.14 -28.50 6.45
C VAL A 436 31.43 -28.40 4.96
N TRP A 437 31.28 -27.20 4.38
CA TRP A 437 31.49 -26.96 2.95
C TRP A 437 32.85 -26.35 2.64
N GLY A 438 33.31 -25.40 3.47
CA GLY A 438 34.56 -24.65 3.24
C GLY A 438 34.61 -23.86 1.93
N HIS A 439 33.48 -23.65 1.26
CA HIS A 439 33.40 -23.07 -0.09
C HIS A 439 33.37 -21.54 -0.05
N GLU A 440 34.07 -20.90 -1.00
CA GLU A 440 34.17 -19.45 -1.12
C GLU A 440 33.54 -18.95 -2.43
N PHE A 441 32.82 -17.85 -2.34
CA PHE A 441 32.13 -17.18 -3.44
C PHE A 441 32.62 -15.74 -3.53
N SER A 442 32.85 -15.24 -4.74
CA SER A 442 33.23 -13.85 -4.98
C SER A 442 32.17 -13.14 -5.82
N PHE A 443 31.85 -11.90 -5.44
CA PHE A 443 30.84 -11.05 -6.08
C PHE A 443 31.41 -9.63 -6.26
N PRO A 444 31.80 -9.23 -7.48
CA PRO A 444 32.09 -7.84 -7.78
C PRO A 444 30.78 -7.03 -7.75
N LEU A 445 30.78 -5.89 -7.05
CA LEU A 445 29.61 -5.06 -6.82
C LEU A 445 29.87 -3.65 -7.31
N THR A 446 28.95 -3.14 -8.11
CA THR A 446 28.96 -1.77 -8.62
C THR A 446 28.20 -0.83 -7.68
N VAL A 447 27.13 -1.30 -7.03
CA VAL A 447 26.32 -0.50 -6.09
C VAL A 447 26.02 -1.31 -4.82
N PRO A 448 27.04 -1.56 -3.96
CA PRO A 448 26.90 -2.41 -2.77
C PRO A 448 25.92 -1.87 -1.73
N GLU A 449 25.68 -0.55 -1.71
CA GLU A 449 24.83 0.15 -0.74
C GLU A 449 23.36 -0.30 -0.76
N ILE A 450 22.87 -0.77 -1.92
CA ILE A 450 21.50 -1.28 -2.08
C ILE A 450 21.44 -2.79 -2.31
N ALA A 451 22.60 -3.46 -2.43
CA ALA A 451 22.67 -4.89 -2.71
C ALA A 451 22.28 -5.73 -1.49
N LEU A 452 21.61 -6.85 -1.73
CA LEU A 452 21.26 -7.87 -0.74
C LEU A 452 21.98 -9.18 -1.07
N LEU A 453 22.69 -9.72 -0.08
CA LEU A 453 23.23 -11.07 -0.10
C LEU A 453 22.12 -12.06 0.23
N ARG A 454 21.88 -13.01 -0.67
CA ARG A 454 20.94 -14.11 -0.48
C ARG A 454 21.71 -15.39 -0.20
N VAL A 455 21.30 -16.09 0.84
CA VAL A 455 21.85 -17.40 1.21
C VAL A 455 20.69 -18.34 1.41
N GLU A 456 20.72 -19.48 0.73
CA GLU A 456 19.75 -20.55 0.86
C GLU A 456 20.51 -21.86 1.13
N VAL A 457 19.93 -22.73 1.95
CA VAL A 457 20.41 -24.09 2.17
C VAL A 457 19.32 -25.02 1.71
N HIS A 458 19.70 -26.03 0.94
CA HIS A 458 18.81 -27.03 0.40
C HIS A 458 19.33 -28.41 0.76
N GLN A 459 18.41 -29.34 0.98
CA GLN A 459 18.70 -30.75 1.14
C GLN A 459 18.46 -31.43 -0.20
N TYR A 460 19.49 -32.10 -0.71
CA TYR A 460 19.40 -32.95 -1.87
C TYR A 460 18.50 -34.15 -1.58
N ASN A 461 17.57 -34.44 -2.49
CA ASN A 461 16.74 -35.64 -2.44
C ASN A 461 16.69 -36.27 -3.84
N VAL A 462 17.02 -37.55 -3.94
CA VAL A 462 17.09 -38.30 -5.20
C VAL A 462 15.70 -38.48 -5.84
N SER A 463 14.61 -38.43 -5.07
CA SER A 463 13.27 -38.78 -5.55
C SER A 463 12.24 -37.64 -5.62
N GLU A 464 12.53 -36.43 -5.14
CA GLU A 464 11.60 -35.28 -5.18
C GLU A 464 12.38 -33.95 -5.29
N LYS A 465 11.69 -32.88 -5.69
CA LYS A 465 12.23 -31.50 -5.68
C LYS A 465 12.94 -31.23 -4.34
N ASP A 466 14.15 -30.66 -4.41
CA ASP A 466 15.01 -30.33 -3.26
C ASP A 466 14.21 -29.82 -2.05
N VAL A 467 14.51 -30.38 -0.86
CA VAL A 467 13.84 -30.00 0.39
C VAL A 467 14.51 -28.74 0.94
N PHE A 468 13.70 -27.73 1.27
CA PHE A 468 14.20 -26.44 1.73
C PHE A 468 14.80 -26.54 3.15
N GLY A 469 16.09 -26.25 3.28
CA GLY A 469 16.84 -26.30 4.55
C GLY A 469 16.90 -24.96 5.30
N GLY A 470 16.58 -23.85 4.65
CA GLY A 470 16.53 -22.52 5.28
C GLY A 470 17.04 -21.42 4.37
N GLN A 471 16.71 -20.17 4.68
CA GLN A 471 17.22 -19.00 3.98
C GLN A 471 17.61 -17.87 4.93
N THR A 472 18.46 -16.98 4.45
CA THR A 472 18.65 -15.66 5.04
C THR A 472 19.00 -14.66 3.95
N VAL A 473 18.52 -13.43 4.10
CA VAL A 473 18.87 -12.31 3.25
C VAL A 473 19.47 -11.21 4.12
N LEU A 474 20.60 -10.64 3.68
CA LEU A 474 21.39 -9.68 4.44
C LEU A 474 21.71 -8.46 3.58
N PRO A 475 21.56 -7.23 4.10
CA PRO A 475 22.02 -6.04 3.41
C PRO A 475 23.55 -6.05 3.32
N VAL A 476 24.09 -5.99 2.10
CA VAL A 476 25.54 -6.08 1.87
C VAL A 476 26.26 -4.96 2.61
N TRP A 477 25.74 -3.73 2.52
CA TRP A 477 26.32 -2.55 3.17
C TRP A 477 26.41 -2.63 4.70
N GLU A 478 25.57 -3.47 5.32
CA GLU A 478 25.52 -3.65 6.78
C GLU A 478 26.34 -4.87 7.24
N LEU A 479 26.96 -5.62 6.32
CA LEU A 479 27.76 -6.78 6.67
C LEU A 479 29.04 -6.35 7.38
N ARG A 480 29.28 -6.93 8.56
CA ARG A 480 30.53 -6.77 9.29
C ARG A 480 31.57 -7.77 8.79
N PRO A 481 32.77 -7.34 8.37
CA PRO A 481 33.85 -8.23 7.96
C PRO A 481 34.24 -9.24 9.06
N GLY A 482 34.90 -10.31 8.64
CA GLY A 482 35.38 -11.38 9.51
C GLY A 482 34.40 -12.55 9.63
N ILE A 483 34.65 -13.44 10.60
CA ILE A 483 33.86 -14.66 10.83
C ILE A 483 32.63 -14.33 11.68
N ARG A 484 31.45 -14.75 11.23
CA ARG A 484 30.14 -14.48 11.84
C ARG A 484 29.28 -15.73 11.86
N ALA A 485 28.47 -15.88 12.92
CA ALA A 485 27.38 -16.84 12.96
C ALA A 485 26.10 -16.17 12.41
N VAL A 486 25.53 -16.76 11.37
CA VAL A 486 24.39 -16.20 10.62
C VAL A 486 23.18 -17.10 10.78
N ALA A 487 22.09 -16.58 11.34
CA ALA A 487 20.86 -17.34 11.52
C ALA A 487 20.13 -17.58 10.19
N LEU A 488 19.52 -18.76 10.07
CA LEU A 488 18.61 -19.12 9.00
C LEU A 488 17.15 -19.04 9.46
N PHE A 489 16.27 -18.94 8.47
CA PHE A 489 14.84 -18.77 8.61
C PHE A 489 14.13 -19.79 7.72
N ASP A 490 12.93 -20.18 8.12
CA ASP A 490 12.10 -21.10 7.36
C ASP A 490 11.55 -20.45 6.08
N ARG A 491 10.71 -21.19 5.35
CA ARG A 491 10.14 -20.73 4.08
C ARG A 491 9.21 -19.54 4.27
N GLN A 492 8.59 -19.44 5.45
CA GLN A 492 7.68 -18.38 5.84
C GLN A 492 8.42 -17.11 6.28
N GLY A 493 9.73 -17.20 6.52
CA GLY A 493 10.55 -16.10 7.04
C GLY A 493 10.60 -16.06 8.56
N ASN A 494 10.07 -17.07 9.25
CA ASN A 494 10.18 -17.20 10.70
C ASN A 494 11.54 -17.79 11.07
N ARG A 495 12.05 -17.39 12.23
CA ARG A 495 13.29 -17.95 12.76
C ARG A 495 13.06 -19.41 13.17
N PHE A 496 13.98 -20.29 12.81
CA PHE A 496 13.95 -21.67 13.28
C PHE A 496 14.00 -21.73 14.81
N THR A 497 13.14 -22.57 15.40
CA THR A 497 13.01 -22.76 16.85
C THR A 497 14.33 -23.15 17.51
N ASN A 498 15.09 -24.04 16.86
CA ASN A 498 16.37 -24.50 17.40
C ASN A 498 17.58 -23.74 16.86
N ASN A 499 17.38 -22.50 16.37
CA ASN A 499 18.44 -21.57 16.03
C ASN A 499 19.43 -22.10 14.98
N VAL A 500 18.93 -22.67 13.89
CA VAL A 500 19.74 -23.08 12.73
C VAL A 500 20.62 -21.90 12.26
N LYS A 501 21.92 -22.15 12.11
CA LYS A 501 22.92 -21.13 11.79
C LYS A 501 23.99 -21.63 10.83
N LEU A 502 24.61 -20.70 10.13
CA LEU A 502 25.82 -20.89 9.32
C LEU A 502 26.99 -20.14 9.95
N LEU A 503 28.18 -20.74 9.92
CA LEU A 503 29.44 -20.05 10.19
C LEU A 503 30.02 -19.53 8.86
N MET A 504 30.07 -18.22 8.71
CA MET A 504 30.44 -17.56 7.44
C MET A 504 31.56 -16.53 7.68
N ARG A 505 32.42 -16.29 6.68
CA ARG A 505 33.33 -15.14 6.64
C ARG A 505 32.93 -14.19 5.53
N PHE A 506 32.93 -12.90 5.85
CA PHE A 506 32.75 -11.80 4.90
C PHE A 506 34.05 -11.01 4.78
N GLU A 507 34.45 -10.73 3.56
CA GLU A 507 35.64 -9.93 3.25
C GLU A 507 35.31 -9.00 2.07
N PHE A 508 35.60 -7.72 2.23
CA PHE A 508 35.48 -6.72 1.17
C PHE A 508 36.89 -6.43 0.65
N VAL A 509 37.08 -6.57 -0.65
CA VAL A 509 38.36 -6.40 -1.35
C VAL A 509 38.27 -5.26 -2.35
#